data_AF-A0A4V1ERM4-F1
#
_entry.id   AF-A0A4V1ERM4-F1
#
_cell.length_a   1.000
_cell.length_b   1.000
_cell.length_c   1.000
_cell.angle_alpha   90.00
_cell.angle_beta   90.00
_cell.angle_gamma   90.00
#
_symmetry.space_group_name_H-M   'P 1'
#
loop_
_entity.id
_entity.type
_entity.pdbx_description
1 polymer ?
#
loop_
_entity_poly.entity_id
_entity_poly.type
_entity_poly.pdbx_seq_one_letter_code
_entity_poly.pdbx_strand_id
1 'polypeptide(L)'
;MRLFRLFTTALLVAVIVLFIRQNMTTFDMVLPFSLNLYIREQVEWTHRVGSLLLAVGLMGILIGMALMLKPWLHLRKLVNEERKARAELEALLHASEDAEVPGGESEPSESGRIEPPERDRPPRDAPSSVERP
;
A
#
# COMPACT_ATOMS: atom_id res chain seq x y z
N MET A 1 -9.16 -12.36 14.65
CA MET A 1 -8.18 -12.27 13.53
C MET A 1 -6.81 -11.69 13.93
N ARG A 2 -6.74 -10.63 14.75
CA ARG A 2 -5.44 -10.03 15.15
C ARG A 2 -4.56 -10.97 15.99
N LEU A 3 -5.15 -11.77 16.88
CA LEU A 3 -4.42 -12.71 17.74
C LEU A 3 -3.76 -13.86 16.94
N PHE A 4 -4.46 -14.40 15.95
CA PHE A 4 -3.92 -15.42 15.05
C PHE A 4 -2.73 -14.89 14.26
N ARG A 5 -2.83 -13.66 13.73
CA ARG A 5 -1.70 -12.99 13.07
C ARG A 5 -0.50 -12.90 14.02
N LEU A 6 -0.73 -12.45 15.26
CA LEU A 6 0.31 -12.32 16.28
C LEU A 6 1.01 -13.67 16.53
N PHE A 7 0.25 -14.75 16.70
CA PHE A 7 0.77 -16.10 16.90
C PHE A 7 1.56 -16.59 15.69
N THR A 8 1.05 -16.38 14.46
CA THR A 8 1.78 -16.75 13.23
C THR A 8 3.07 -15.95 13.05
N THR A 9 3.08 -14.64 13.36
CA THR A 9 4.32 -13.85 13.36
C THR A 9 5.29 -14.32 14.44
N ALA A 10 4.81 -14.63 15.65
CA ALA A 10 5.66 -15.13 16.72
C ALA A 10 6.29 -16.49 16.33
N LEU A 11 5.50 -17.38 15.73
CA LEU A 11 5.98 -18.66 15.22
C LEU A 11 7.01 -18.46 14.10
N LEU A 12 6.76 -17.55 13.16
CA LEU A 12 7.70 -17.23 12.09
C LEU A 12 9.03 -16.70 12.65
N VAL A 13 8.97 -15.76 13.60
CA VAL A 13 10.16 -15.22 14.28
C VAL A 13 10.91 -16.33 15.02
N ALA A 14 10.20 -17.22 15.72
CA ALA A 14 10.81 -18.35 16.41
C ALA A 14 11.54 -19.27 15.42
N VAL A 15 10.94 -19.60 14.27
CA VAL A 15 11.57 -20.39 13.21
C VAL A 15 12.83 -19.70 12.67
N ILE A 16 12.79 -18.38 12.44
CA ILE A 16 13.96 -17.62 11.98
C ILE A 16 15.09 -17.68 13.02
N VAL A 17 14.79 -17.47 14.30
CA VAL A 17 15.79 -17.56 15.38
C VAL A 17 16.39 -18.95 15.46
N LEU A 18 15.56 -19.99 15.35
CA LEU A 18 16.01 -21.39 15.40
C LEU A 18 16.91 -21.72 14.21
N PHE A 19 16.55 -21.26 13.02
CA PHE A 19 17.38 -21.35 11.82
C PHE A 19 18.74 -20.66 12.04
N ILE A 20 18.75 -19.43 12.57
CA ILE A 20 20.00 -18.71 12.83
C ILE A 20 20.87 -19.50 13.81
N ARG A 21 20.28 -19.97 14.91
CA ARG A 21 20.99 -20.74 15.94
C ARG A 21 21.57 -22.04 15.37
N GLN A 22 20.80 -22.76 14.56
CA GLN A 22 21.22 -24.05 14.00
C GLN A 22 22.33 -23.89 12.95
N ASN A 23 22.37 -22.76 12.25
CA ASN A 23 23.36 -22.45 11.22
C ASN A 23 24.51 -21.54 11.71
N MET A 24 24.63 -21.29 13.03
CA MET A 24 25.73 -20.47 13.59
C MET A 24 27.11 -20.96 13.15
N THR A 25 27.33 -22.28 13.15
CA THR A 25 28.59 -22.89 12.73
C THR A 25 28.93 -22.57 11.27
N THR A 26 27.91 -22.49 10.42
CA THR A 26 28.05 -22.10 9.01
C THR A 26 28.30 -20.61 8.87
N PHE A 27 27.73 -19.77 9.73
CA PHE A 27 27.97 -18.32 9.69
C PHE A 27 29.39 -17.94 10.13
N ASP A 28 29.99 -18.72 11.05
CA ASP A 28 31.37 -18.54 11.49
C ASP A 28 32.41 -19.18 10.56
N MET A 29 31.98 -19.92 9.52
CA MET A 29 32.92 -20.36 8.48
C MET A 29 33.58 -19.17 7.81
N VAL A 30 34.91 -19.23 7.76
CA VAL A 30 35.75 -18.27 7.05
C VAL A 30 35.96 -18.80 5.63
N LEU A 31 35.45 -18.06 4.65
CA LEU A 31 35.71 -18.36 3.25
C LEU A 31 36.98 -17.63 2.80
N PRO A 32 38.01 -18.35 2.32
CA PRO A 32 39.14 -17.73 1.67
C PRO A 32 38.72 -17.30 0.25
N PHE A 33 38.74 -16.01 0.00
CA PHE A 33 38.59 -15.43 -1.33
C PHE A 33 39.98 -15.04 -1.82
N SER A 34 40.45 -15.65 -2.91
CA SER A 34 41.68 -15.22 -3.57
C SER A 34 41.36 -14.55 -4.90
N LEU A 35 41.88 -13.35 -5.10
CA LEU A 35 41.81 -12.68 -6.39
C LEU A 35 43.13 -12.95 -7.12
N ASN A 36 43.09 -13.88 -8.07
CA ASN A 36 44.27 -14.26 -8.83
C ASN A 36 44.50 -13.25 -9.96
N LEU A 37 45.16 -12.14 -9.63
CA LEU A 37 45.69 -11.23 -10.64
C LEU A 37 46.99 -11.82 -11.17
N TYR A 38 46.98 -12.30 -12.42
CA TYR A 38 48.15 -12.85 -13.13
C TYR A 38 49.42 -11.97 -13.13
N ILE A 39 49.31 -10.71 -12.68
CA ILE A 39 50.36 -9.67 -12.72
C ILE A 39 50.89 -9.33 -11.30
N ARG A 40 50.28 -9.82 -10.20
CA ARG A 40 50.69 -9.48 -8.82
C ARG A 40 50.48 -10.63 -7.83
N GLU A 41 51.10 -10.52 -6.64
CA GLU A 41 50.90 -11.45 -5.51
C GLU A 41 49.42 -11.73 -5.26
N GLN A 42 49.12 -13.00 -4.92
CA GLN A 42 47.77 -13.45 -4.63
C GLN A 42 47.23 -12.67 -3.43
N VAL A 43 46.21 -11.85 -3.65
CA VAL A 43 45.57 -11.14 -2.55
C VAL A 43 44.51 -12.07 -1.98
N GLU A 44 44.81 -12.64 -0.81
CA GLU A 44 43.89 -13.48 -0.04
C GLU A 44 43.09 -12.62 0.95
N TRP A 45 41.76 -12.66 0.81
CA TRP A 45 40.81 -11.98 1.68
C TRP A 45 40.02 -13.06 2.40
N THR A 46 39.93 -12.95 3.72
CA THR A 46 39.11 -13.87 4.51
C THR A 46 37.85 -13.15 4.96
N HIS A 47 36.70 -13.62 4.49
CA HIS A 47 35.40 -13.09 4.91
C HIS A 47 34.58 -14.18 5.58
N ARG A 48 33.94 -13.82 6.70
CA ARG A 48 32.99 -14.71 7.37
C ARG A 48 31.71 -14.77 6.55
N VAL A 49 31.17 -15.97 6.35
CA VAL A 49 29.89 -16.17 5.65
C VAL A 49 28.79 -15.30 6.25
N GLY A 50 28.72 -15.22 7.58
CA GLY A 50 27.73 -14.40 8.27
C GLY A 50 27.82 -12.91 7.93
N SER A 51 29.03 -12.36 7.74
CA SER A 51 29.21 -10.96 7.36
C SER A 51 28.70 -10.67 5.94
N LEU A 52 28.91 -11.61 5.01
CA LEU A 52 28.46 -11.52 3.64
C LEU A 52 26.93 -11.62 3.55
N LEU A 53 26.34 -12.57 4.29
CA LEU A 53 24.89 -12.74 4.37
C LEU A 53 24.21 -11.51 4.99
N LEU A 54 24.81 -10.94 6.02
CA LEU A 54 24.31 -9.73 6.67
C LEU A 54 24.39 -8.51 5.74
N ALA A 55 25.48 -8.37 4.98
CA ALA A 55 25.62 -7.30 3.99
C ALA A 55 24.56 -7.40 2.88
N VAL A 56 24.36 -8.58 2.29
CA VAL A 56 23.33 -8.80 1.27
C VAL A 56 21.93 -8.61 1.83
N GLY A 57 21.67 -9.11 3.04
CA GLY A 57 20.40 -8.93 3.74
C GLY A 57 20.07 -7.48 4.01
N LEU A 58 21.03 -6.71 4.56
CA LEU A 58 20.88 -5.27 4.76
C LEU A 58 20.64 -4.53 3.45
N MET A 59 21.35 -4.88 2.40
CA MET A 59 21.15 -4.27 1.08
C MET A 59 19.74 -4.53 0.56
N GLY A 60 19.25 -5.77 0.71
CA GLY A 60 17.87 -6.13 0.39
C GLY A 60 16.83 -5.35 1.19
N ILE A 61 17.07 -5.14 2.50
CA ILE A 61 16.20 -4.33 3.36
C ILE A 61 16.20 -2.87 2.90
N LEU A 62 17.37 -2.29 2.64
CA LEU A 62 17.48 -0.90 2.18
C LEU A 62 16.74 -0.69 0.85
N ILE A 63 16.91 -1.60 -0.10
CA ILE A 63 16.20 -1.58 -1.39
C ILE A 63 14.70 -1.74 -1.18
N GLY A 64 14.27 -2.72 -0.37
CA GLY A 64 12.87 -2.95 -0.05
C GLY A 64 12.23 -1.73 0.62
N MET A 65 12.94 -1.08 1.54
CA MET A 65 12.49 0.14 2.21
C MET A 65 12.38 1.31 1.22
N ALA A 66 13.36 1.49 0.34
CA ALA A 66 13.31 2.51 -0.71
C ALA A 66 12.11 2.30 -1.65
N LEU A 67 11.82 1.05 -2.02
CA LEU A 67 10.66 0.71 -2.85
C LEU A 67 9.33 0.98 -2.13
N MET A 68 9.24 0.74 -0.82
CA MET A 68 8.04 1.06 -0.02
C MET A 68 7.87 2.56 0.26
N LEU A 69 8.94 3.35 0.25
CA LEU A 69 8.86 4.78 0.53
C LEU A 69 8.07 5.54 -0.54
N LYS A 70 8.20 5.14 -1.81
CA LYS A 70 7.48 5.74 -2.95
C LYS A 70 5.94 5.69 -2.82
N PRO A 71 5.30 4.52 -2.60
CA PRO A 71 3.86 4.45 -2.42
C PRO A 71 3.41 5.13 -1.13
N TRP A 72 4.20 5.06 -0.06
CA TRP A 72 3.86 5.73 1.20
C TRP A 72 3.77 7.25 1.07
N LEU A 73 4.69 7.86 0.33
CA LEU A 73 4.65 9.29 0.03
C LEU A 73 3.47 9.68 -0.86
N HIS A 74 3.09 8.83 -1.83
CA HIS A 74 1.91 9.06 -2.66
C HIS A 74 0.61 9.01 -1.86
N LEU A 75 0.45 8.00 -1.00
CA LEU A 75 -0.73 7.89 -0.13
C LEU A 75 -0.85 9.11 0.80
N ARG A 76 0.26 9.61 1.35
CA ARG A 76 0.25 10.83 2.17
C ARG A 76 -0.20 12.07 1.40
N LYS A 77 0.20 12.20 0.14
CA LYS A 77 -0.24 13.32 -0.71
C LYS A 77 -1.73 13.24 -0.99
N LEU A 78 -2.23 12.07 -1.40
CA LEU A 78 -3.65 11.84 -1.68
C LEU A 78 -4.53 12.14 -0.47
N VAL A 79 -4.15 11.66 0.72
CA VAL A 79 -4.91 11.93 1.96
C VAL A 79 -4.89 13.42 2.33
N ASN A 80 -3.79 14.11 2.10
CA ASN A 80 -3.72 15.56 2.36
C ASN A 80 -4.54 16.36 1.35
N GLU A 81 -4.59 15.94 0.09
CA GLU A 81 -5.44 16.54 -0.94
C GLU A 81 -6.93 16.34 -0.61
N GLU A 82 -7.34 15.14 -0.21
CA GLU A 82 -8.72 14.88 0.24
C GLU A 82 -9.09 15.72 1.46
N ARG A 83 -8.19 15.88 2.44
CA ARG A 83 -8.43 16.72 3.62
C ARG A 83 -8.56 18.20 3.26
N LYS A 84 -7.76 18.70 2.30
CA LYS A 84 -7.87 20.07 1.81
C LYS A 84 -9.16 20.31 1.05
N ALA A 85 -9.54 19.39 0.16
CA ALA A 85 -10.79 19.48 -0.59
C ALA A 85 -12.02 19.47 0.34
N ARG A 86 -11.99 18.66 1.41
CA ARG A 86 -13.05 18.67 2.43
C ARG A 86 -13.09 19.98 3.21
N ALA A 87 -11.94 20.49 3.64
CA ALA A 87 -11.87 21.76 4.36
C ALA A 87 -12.32 22.96 3.50
N GLU A 88 -12.03 22.94 2.19
CA GLU A 88 -12.48 23.96 1.25
C GLU A 88 -14.00 23.87 1.01
N LEU A 89 -14.56 22.66 0.91
CA LEU A 89 -16.00 22.46 0.79
C LEU A 89 -16.75 22.93 2.05
N GLU A 90 -16.22 22.62 3.25
CA GLU A 90 -16.76 23.09 4.53
C GLU A 90 -16.66 24.61 4.66
N ALA A 91 -15.55 25.22 4.22
CA ALA A 91 -15.39 26.67 4.23
C ALA A 91 -16.35 27.37 3.26
N LEU A 92 -16.62 26.78 2.09
CA LEU A 92 -17.60 27.32 1.13
C LEU A 92 -19.03 27.17 1.66
N LEU A 93 -19.36 26.05 2.32
CA LEU A 93 -20.66 25.86 2.96
C LEU A 93 -20.88 26.88 4.09
N HIS A 94 -19.90 27.07 4.96
CA HIS A 94 -19.98 28.09 6.01
C HIS A 94 -20.02 29.52 5.45
N ALA A 95 -19.26 29.84 4.41
CA ALA A 95 -19.31 31.14 3.75
C ALA A 95 -20.67 31.40 3.05
N SER A 96 -21.33 30.35 2.54
CA SER A 96 -22.68 30.46 2.00
C SER A 96 -23.74 30.59 3.10
N GLU A 97 -23.53 29.97 4.26
CA GLU A 97 -24.40 30.06 5.43
C GLU A 97 -24.30 31.45 6.10
N ASP A 98 -23.10 32.04 6.14
CA ASP A 98 -22.87 33.41 6.65
C ASP A 98 -23.31 34.51 5.66
N ALA A 99 -23.52 34.19 4.38
CA ALA A 99 -24.04 35.12 3.38
C ALA A 99 -25.59 35.19 3.35
N GLU A 100 -26.27 34.29 4.06
CA GLU A 100 -27.74 34.19 4.09
C GLU A 100 -28.34 34.74 5.40
N VAL A 101 -27.90 35.92 5.85
CA VAL A 101 -28.69 36.76 6.76
C VAL A 101 -28.63 38.22 6.30
N PRO A 102 -29.66 38.67 5.57
CA PRO A 102 -30.53 39.70 6.13
C PRO A 102 -31.98 39.23 6.15
N GLY A 103 -32.66 39.52 7.26
CA GLY A 103 -33.91 38.90 7.65
C GLY A 103 -35.09 39.06 6.70
N GLY A 104 -36.07 38.18 6.90
CA GLY A 104 -37.41 38.31 6.35
C GLY A 104 -38.16 36.99 6.44
N GLU A 105 -39.00 36.85 7.47
CA GLU A 105 -40.05 35.83 7.53
C GLU A 105 -40.81 35.73 6.20
N SER A 106 -41.01 34.51 5.69
CA SER A 106 -42.28 34.02 5.12
C SER A 106 -42.14 32.56 4.66
N GLU A 107 -43.00 31.72 5.24
CA GLU A 107 -43.20 30.29 4.97
C GLU A 107 -43.81 30.01 3.55
N PRO A 108 -44.01 28.73 3.16
CA PRO A 108 -43.71 28.20 1.83
C PRO A 108 -44.87 28.35 0.82
N SER A 109 -44.54 28.56 -0.45
CA SER A 109 -45.51 28.47 -1.55
C SER A 109 -45.20 27.28 -2.46
N GLU A 110 -45.93 26.21 -2.18
CA GLU A 110 -46.27 25.12 -3.08
C GLU A 110 -46.81 25.68 -4.42
N SER A 111 -46.15 25.37 -5.54
CA SER A 111 -46.76 25.47 -6.88
C SER A 111 -45.94 24.70 -7.92
N GLY A 112 -46.58 23.75 -8.61
CA GLY A 112 -46.15 23.33 -9.94
C GLY A 112 -45.54 21.93 -10.08
N ARG A 113 -46.30 20.89 -9.74
CA ARG A 113 -46.17 19.54 -10.32
C ARG A 113 -46.28 19.58 -11.85
N ILE A 114 -45.35 18.94 -12.57
CA ILE A 114 -45.46 18.11 -13.81
C ILE A 114 -44.03 17.57 -14.07
N GLU A 115 -43.67 16.42 -13.54
CA GLU A 115 -43.62 15.09 -14.19
C GLU A 115 -42.29 14.80 -14.95
N PRO A 116 -41.62 13.65 -14.69
CA PRO A 116 -40.26 13.36 -15.17
C PRO A 116 -40.25 12.70 -16.56
N PRO A 117 -39.24 12.94 -17.41
CA PRO A 117 -39.05 12.11 -18.59
C PRO A 117 -38.47 10.74 -18.20
N GLU A 118 -39.37 9.79 -17.92
CA GLU A 118 -39.10 8.36 -17.98
C GLU A 118 -39.00 7.95 -19.46
N ARG A 119 -37.79 7.65 -19.95
CA ARG A 119 -37.52 6.67 -21.03
C ARG A 119 -36.03 6.59 -21.34
N ASP A 120 -35.38 5.60 -20.74
CA ASP A 120 -34.36 4.79 -21.41
C ASP A 120 -34.37 3.41 -20.77
N ARG A 121 -35.43 2.64 -21.08
CA ARG A 121 -35.39 1.19 -20.92
C ARG A 121 -34.70 0.64 -22.17
N PRO A 122 -33.60 -0.12 -22.04
CA PRO A 122 -33.08 -0.87 -23.18
C PRO A 122 -34.11 -1.91 -23.61
N PRO A 123 -34.35 -2.11 -24.92
CA PRO A 123 -35.27 -3.11 -25.41
C PRO A 123 -34.77 -4.51 -25.05
N ARG A 124 -35.53 -5.18 -24.19
CA ARG A 124 -35.54 -6.62 -23.99
C ARG A 124 -36.52 -7.16 -25.02
N ASP A 125 -36.02 -7.89 -26.02
CA ASP A 125 -36.68 -9.06 -26.62
C ASP A 125 -35.83 -9.64 -27.76
N ALA A 126 -35.23 -10.80 -27.52
CA ALA A 126 -35.19 -11.91 -28.46
C ALA A 126 -34.68 -13.17 -27.72
N PRO A 127 -35.57 -14.04 -27.22
CA PRO A 127 -35.22 -15.42 -26.90
C PRO A 127 -35.25 -16.24 -28.20
N SER A 128 -34.10 -16.73 -28.67
CA SER A 128 -34.06 -17.81 -29.65
C SER A 128 -33.08 -18.89 -29.18
N SER A 129 -33.55 -19.81 -28.34
CA SER A 129 -32.90 -21.10 -28.09
C SER A 129 -33.89 -22.06 -27.42
N VAL A 130 -34.80 -22.59 -28.24
CA VAL A 130 -35.41 -23.91 -28.07
C VAL A 130 -35.30 -24.48 -29.49
N GLU A 131 -34.58 -25.56 -29.76
CA GLU A 131 -35.00 -26.92 -29.44
C GLU A 131 -33.82 -27.89 -29.65
N ARG A 132 -33.64 -28.81 -28.70
CA ARG A 132 -32.98 -30.12 -28.86
C ARG A 132 -34.01 -31.08 -29.47
N PRO A 133 -33.64 -32.16 -30.19
CA PRO A 133 -32.82 -33.27 -29.68
C PRO A 133 -31.57 -33.61 -30.50
#